data_AF-A0A382F5Q2-F1
#
_entry.id   AF-A0A382F5Q2-F1
#
_cell.length_a   1.000
_cell.length_b   1.000
_cell.length_c   1.000
_cell.angle_alpha   90.00
_cell.angle_beta   90.00
_cell.angle_gamma   90.00
#
_symmetry.space_group_name_H-M   'P 1'
#
loop_
_entity.id
_entity.type
_entity.pdbx_description
1 polymer ?
#
loop_
_entity_poly.entity_id
_entity_poly.type
_entity_poly.pdbx_seq_one_letter_code
_entity_poly.pdbx_strand_id
1 'polypeptide(L)'
;ENVDFSWDSTKYEDGECLMEIECIDRWGGVSTLYRNLDVKNQGLIYSVAPSNVNTGVVTKVNAIIDYEDPESVSMIIAKTAEGVLADGQKIPMYKEGNYYYGDLFFENEGFYVYSIEVDTGHGKLSSYEQTIMVSSQQEIVKGAEENMLSGLGLLPILFMICFIALRRRG
;
A
#
# COMPACT_ATOMS: atom_id res chain seq x y z
N GLU A 1 -20.42 12.63 40.82
CA GLU A 1 -20.07 11.71 39.73
C GLU A 1 -19.49 12.54 38.61
N ASN A 2 -18.34 12.17 38.03
CA ASN A 2 -17.89 12.77 36.78
C ASN A 2 -18.73 12.15 35.68
N VAL A 3 -19.46 12.99 34.94
CA VAL A 3 -20.12 12.57 33.71
C VAL A 3 -19.08 12.73 32.61
N ASP A 4 -18.53 11.61 32.16
CA ASP A 4 -17.66 11.60 30.98
C ASP A 4 -18.52 11.42 29.74
N PHE A 5 -18.30 12.29 28.76
CA PHE A 5 -18.94 12.24 27.44
C PHE A 5 -17.91 11.78 26.42
N SER A 6 -18.24 10.71 25.69
CA SER A 6 -17.45 10.21 24.57
C SER A 6 -18.23 10.35 23.27
N TRP A 7 -17.54 10.76 22.21
CA TRP A 7 -18.10 10.87 20.87
C TRP A 7 -17.17 10.18 19.87
N ASP A 8 -17.78 9.52 18.88
CA ASP A 8 -17.08 8.86 17.79
C ASP A 8 -17.20 9.69 16.52
N SER A 9 -16.11 10.38 16.17
CA SER A 9 -16.05 11.22 14.98
C SER A 9 -16.20 10.43 13.69
N THR A 10 -15.88 9.12 13.67
CA THR A 10 -15.89 8.30 12.46
C THR A 10 -17.29 8.05 11.88
N LYS A 11 -18.34 8.39 12.64
CA LYS A 11 -19.74 8.35 12.21
C LYS A 11 -20.19 9.61 11.45
N TYR A 12 -19.30 10.57 11.28
CA TYR A 12 -19.59 11.87 10.68
C TYR A 12 -18.64 12.13 9.51
N GLU A 13 -19.15 12.82 8.50
CA GLU A 13 -18.32 13.28 7.38
C GLU A 13 -17.42 14.43 7.81
N ASP A 14 -16.33 14.63 7.08
CA ASP A 14 -15.43 15.75 7.32
C ASP A 14 -16.14 17.10 7.16
N GLY A 15 -15.76 18.07 7.99
CA GLY A 15 -16.26 19.43 8.00
C GLY A 15 -17.02 19.83 9.25
N GLU A 16 -17.79 20.92 9.15
CA GLU A 16 -18.46 21.53 10.30
C GLU A 16 -19.64 20.67 10.79
N CYS A 17 -19.54 20.20 12.03
CA CYS A 17 -20.61 19.56 12.78
C CYS A 17 -21.11 20.47 13.91
N LEU A 18 -22.42 20.44 14.17
CA LEU A 18 -23.00 21.13 15.32
C LEU A 18 -23.21 20.13 16.46
N MET A 19 -22.51 20.33 17.57
CA MET A 19 -22.77 19.62 18.82
C MET A 19 -23.83 20.37 19.64
N GLU A 20 -24.91 19.67 19.97
CA GLU A 20 -25.95 20.14 20.87
C GLU A 20 -25.88 19.33 22.17
N ILE A 21 -25.77 20.03 23.30
CA ILE A 21 -25.77 19.45 24.63
C ILE A 21 -26.99 19.97 25.37
N GLU A 22 -27.92 19.08 25.69
CA GLU A 22 -29.10 19.39 26.50
C GLU A 22 -28.92 18.87 27.93
N CYS A 23 -29.12 19.75 28.91
CA CYS A 23 -29.10 19.43 30.33
C CYS A 23 -30.49 19.66 30.92
N ILE A 24 -31.06 18.62 31.53
CA ILE A 24 -32.36 18.67 32.19
C ILE A 24 -32.15 18.48 33.70
N ASP A 25 -32.61 19.44 34.51
CA ASP A 25 -32.56 19.30 35.96
C ASP A 25 -33.70 18.45 36.52
N ARG A 26 -33.63 18.12 37.82
CA ARG A 26 -34.65 17.30 38.49
C ARG A 26 -36.05 17.92 38.55
N TRP A 27 -36.17 19.20 38.25
CA TRP A 27 -37.42 19.96 38.23
C TRP A 27 -37.95 20.18 36.80
N GLY A 28 -37.27 19.62 35.78
CA GLY A 28 -37.65 19.74 34.37
C GLY A 28 -37.16 21.02 33.71
N GLY A 29 -36.28 21.79 34.36
CA GLY A 29 -35.59 22.93 33.75
C GLY A 29 -34.60 22.45 32.70
N VAL A 30 -34.69 22.98 31.49
CA VAL A 30 -33.84 22.61 30.36
C VAL A 30 -32.86 23.74 30.04
N SER A 31 -31.58 23.39 29.84
CA SER A 31 -30.55 24.29 29.33
C SER A 31 -29.84 23.63 28.16
N THR A 32 -29.72 24.34 27.04
CA THR A 32 -29.10 23.83 25.82
C THR A 32 -27.85 24.62 25.45
N LEU A 33 -26.79 23.92 25.08
CA LEU A 33 -25.52 24.49 24.62
C LEU A 33 -25.24 24.01 23.19
N TYR A 34 -24.90 24.93 22.31
CA TYR A 34 -24.45 24.64 20.95
C TYR A 34 -22.96 24.94 20.77
N ARG A 35 -22.24 24.04 20.10
CA ARG A 35 -20.83 24.21 19.73
C ARG A 35 -20.57 23.71 18.32
N ASN A 36 -19.90 24.52 17.52
CA ASN A 36 -19.39 24.07 16.23
C ASN A 36 -18.11 23.25 16.47
N LEU A 37 -18.03 22.11 15.80
CA LEU A 37 -16.88 21.22 15.76
C LEU A 37 -16.44 21.09 14.30
N ASP A 38 -15.14 21.01 14.05
CA ASP A 38 -14.61 20.67 12.73
C ASP A 38 -14.13 19.22 12.77
N VAL A 39 -14.77 18.37 11.97
CA VAL A 39 -14.49 16.94 11.92
C VAL A 39 -13.50 16.69 10.80
N LYS A 40 -12.43 15.95 11.09
CA LYS A 40 -11.46 15.53 10.10
C LYS A 40 -11.10 14.07 10.32
N ASN A 41 -11.67 13.20 9.51
CA ASN A 41 -11.41 11.76 9.49
C ASN A 41 -10.57 11.36 8.26
N GLN A 42 -10.62 12.15 7.16
CA GLN A 42 -9.83 11.88 5.98
C GLN A 42 -8.43 12.53 6.03
N GLY A 43 -7.51 11.96 5.24
CA GLY A 43 -6.16 12.50 5.11
C GLY A 43 -5.28 12.33 6.36
N LEU A 44 -5.69 11.49 7.31
CA LEU A 44 -4.89 11.16 8.50
C LEU A 44 -3.98 9.94 8.31
N ILE A 45 -4.11 9.25 7.18
CA ILE A 45 -3.40 8.00 6.90
C ILE A 45 -2.61 8.18 5.61
N TYR A 46 -1.29 8.11 5.71
CA TYR A 46 -0.38 8.22 4.58
C TYR A 46 0.36 6.90 4.39
N SER A 47 0.07 6.21 3.28
CA SER A 47 0.77 4.98 2.92
C SER A 47 0.75 4.77 1.42
N VAL A 48 1.79 4.13 0.90
CA VAL A 48 1.92 3.80 -0.52
C VAL A 48 2.10 2.29 -0.63
N ALA A 49 1.26 1.67 -1.45
CA ALA A 49 1.39 0.25 -1.77
C ALA A 49 2.78 -0.02 -2.38
N PRO A 50 3.47 -1.09 -1.96
CA PRO A 50 4.77 -1.43 -2.54
C PRO A 50 4.65 -1.76 -4.04
N SER A 51 5.63 -1.31 -4.82
CA SER A 51 5.74 -1.65 -6.24
C SER A 51 6.64 -2.89 -6.43
N ASN A 52 6.38 -3.66 -7.48
CA ASN A 52 7.20 -4.81 -7.89
C ASN A 52 7.36 -5.88 -6.79
N VAL A 53 6.24 -6.30 -6.19
CA VAL A 53 6.24 -7.37 -5.18
C VAL A 53 6.37 -8.72 -5.88
N ASN A 54 7.29 -9.55 -5.40
CA ASN A 54 7.46 -10.91 -5.91
C ASN A 54 6.96 -11.94 -4.91
N THR A 55 6.45 -13.06 -5.42
CA THR A 55 6.12 -14.21 -4.58
C THR A 55 7.37 -14.72 -3.87
N GLY A 56 7.20 -15.22 -2.65
CA GLY A 56 8.30 -15.78 -1.85
C GLY A 56 9.25 -14.74 -1.23
N VAL A 57 9.05 -13.44 -1.48
CA VAL A 57 9.89 -12.36 -0.93
C VAL A 57 9.12 -11.55 0.11
N VAL A 58 9.73 -11.34 1.28
CA VAL A 58 9.17 -10.46 2.31
C VAL A 58 9.40 -9.00 1.90
N THR A 59 8.32 -8.24 1.81
CA THR A 59 8.33 -6.81 1.46
C THR A 59 7.89 -5.99 2.67
N LYS A 60 8.77 -5.14 3.17
CA LYS A 60 8.45 -4.21 4.27
C LYS A 60 7.69 -3.01 3.72
N VAL A 61 6.56 -2.69 4.36
CA VAL A 61 5.72 -1.53 4.06
C VAL A 61 5.69 -0.62 5.27
N ASN A 62 5.51 0.67 5.04
CA ASN A 62 5.32 1.65 6.11
C ASN A 62 4.10 2.54 5.88
N ALA A 63 3.62 3.13 6.97
CA ALA A 63 2.57 4.12 6.99
C ALA A 63 2.89 5.20 8.04
N ILE A 64 2.46 6.44 7.77
CA ILE A 64 2.41 7.53 8.74
C ILE A 64 0.95 7.73 9.11
N ILE A 65 0.66 7.70 10.40
CA ILE A 65 -0.68 7.91 10.94
C ILE A 65 -0.67 9.22 11.72
N ASP A 66 -1.37 10.21 11.19
CA ASP A 66 -1.61 11.52 11.81
C ASP A 66 -2.86 11.43 12.71
N TYR A 67 -2.81 10.51 13.67
CA TYR A 67 -3.84 10.31 14.69
C TYR A 67 -3.12 10.07 16.02
N GLU A 68 -3.55 10.77 17.06
CA GLU A 68 -2.96 10.65 18.39
C GLU A 68 -3.39 9.33 19.04
N ASP A 69 -2.40 8.53 19.45
CA ASP A 69 -2.58 7.26 20.19
C ASP A 69 -3.71 6.34 19.68
N PRO A 70 -3.64 5.86 18.42
CA PRO A 70 -4.61 4.88 17.91
C PRO A 70 -4.50 3.57 18.70
N GLU A 71 -5.64 2.91 18.92
CA GLU A 71 -5.71 1.62 19.62
C GLU A 71 -4.98 0.54 18.81
N SER A 72 -5.17 0.53 17.48
CA SER A 72 -4.40 -0.36 16.60
C SER A 72 -4.27 0.20 15.19
N VAL A 73 -3.23 -0.25 14.49
CA VAL A 73 -3.01 0.04 13.08
C VAL A 73 -2.78 -1.29 12.37
N SER A 74 -3.46 -1.52 11.26
CA SER A 74 -3.39 -2.77 10.51
C SER A 74 -3.37 -2.54 9.01
N MET A 75 -2.64 -3.36 8.29
CA MET A 75 -2.78 -3.50 6.84
C MET A 75 -3.93 -4.46 6.54
N ILE A 76 -4.73 -4.12 5.54
CA ILE A 76 -5.77 -4.98 4.98
C ILE A 76 -5.31 -5.42 3.60
N ILE A 77 -5.25 -6.74 3.38
CA ILE A 77 -4.85 -7.36 2.11
C ILE A 77 -5.95 -8.28 1.63
N ALA A 78 -6.52 -8.04 0.46
CA ALA A 78 -7.52 -8.93 -0.13
C ALA A 78 -7.10 -9.31 -1.55
N LYS A 79 -7.15 -10.61 -1.89
CA LYS A 79 -6.90 -11.04 -3.27
C LYS A 79 -8.08 -10.67 -4.14
N THR A 80 -7.80 -10.12 -5.31
CA THR A 80 -8.82 -9.82 -6.32
C THR A 80 -8.87 -10.94 -7.35
N ALA A 81 -10.05 -11.55 -7.52
CA ALA A 81 -10.32 -12.52 -8.58
C ALA A 81 -11.58 -12.10 -9.33
N GLU A 82 -11.45 -11.79 -10.62
CA GLU A 82 -12.59 -11.44 -11.50
C GLU A 82 -13.50 -10.30 -10.96
N GLY A 83 -12.91 -9.34 -10.25
CA GLY A 83 -13.64 -8.23 -9.63
C GLY A 83 -14.32 -8.56 -8.30
N VAL A 84 -14.17 -9.79 -7.81
CA VAL A 84 -14.59 -10.21 -6.47
C VAL A 84 -13.38 -10.20 -5.54
N LEU A 85 -13.54 -9.57 -4.38
CA LEU A 85 -12.55 -9.61 -3.30
C LEU A 85 -12.75 -10.89 -2.50
N ALA A 86 -11.67 -11.65 -2.34
CA ALA A 86 -11.63 -12.70 -1.33
C ALA A 86 -11.66 -12.07 0.07
N ASP A 87 -11.92 -12.89 1.10
CA ASP A 87 -11.84 -12.45 2.49
C ASP A 87 -10.48 -11.81 2.76
N GLY A 88 -10.53 -10.55 3.20
CA GLY A 88 -9.34 -9.76 3.48
C GLY A 88 -8.59 -10.29 4.70
N GLN A 89 -7.27 -10.34 4.61
CA GLN A 89 -6.39 -10.58 5.73
C GLN A 89 -6.07 -9.25 6.43
N LYS A 90 -6.32 -9.20 7.75
CA LYS A 90 -5.91 -8.10 8.63
C LYS A 90 -4.55 -8.44 9.24
N ILE A 91 -3.54 -7.64 8.95
CA ILE A 91 -2.16 -7.82 9.41
C ILE A 91 -1.80 -6.65 10.33
N PRO A 92 -1.51 -6.89 11.63
CA PRO A 92 -1.16 -5.82 12.54
C PRO A 92 0.17 -5.17 12.16
N MET A 93 0.26 -3.85 12.30
CA MET A 93 1.50 -3.09 12.13
C MET A 93 2.15 -2.79 13.48
N TYR A 94 3.48 -2.65 13.50
CA TYR A 94 4.25 -2.26 14.68
C TYR A 94 4.82 -0.85 14.52
N LYS A 95 4.85 -0.08 15.61
CA LYS A 95 5.38 1.28 15.62
C LYS A 95 6.89 1.28 15.88
N GLU A 96 7.65 1.96 15.04
CA GLU A 96 9.07 2.22 15.24
C GLU A 96 9.35 3.70 14.88
N GLY A 97 9.67 4.50 15.89
CA GLY A 97 9.74 5.96 15.76
C GLY A 97 8.39 6.56 15.37
N ASN A 98 8.37 7.34 14.29
CA ASN A 98 7.18 8.03 13.78
C ASN A 98 6.40 7.23 12.73
N TYR A 99 6.79 5.99 12.48
CA TYR A 99 6.22 5.17 11.40
C TYR A 99 5.62 3.88 11.96
N TYR A 100 4.58 3.42 11.29
CA TYR A 100 4.06 2.08 11.45
C TYR A 100 4.62 1.21 10.33
N TYR A 101 5.10 0.02 10.68
CA TYR A 101 5.68 -0.93 9.74
C TYR A 101 4.91 -2.24 9.75
N GLY A 102 4.88 -2.90 8.60
CA GLY A 102 4.32 -4.23 8.43
C GLY A 102 5.10 -4.98 7.36
N ASP A 103 5.18 -6.31 7.51
CA ASP A 103 5.86 -7.17 6.57
C ASP A 103 4.81 -7.94 5.74
N LEU A 104 4.93 -7.86 4.43
CA LEU A 104 4.06 -8.57 3.48
C LEU A 104 4.80 -9.75 2.86
N PHE A 105 4.11 -10.89 2.77
CA PHE A 105 4.58 -12.08 2.08
C PHE A 105 3.43 -12.65 1.26
N PHE A 106 3.71 -12.94 -0.01
CA PHE A 106 2.72 -13.50 -0.92
C PHE A 106 3.20 -14.85 -1.45
N GLU A 107 2.37 -15.88 -1.30
CA GLU A 107 2.61 -17.21 -1.86
C GLU A 107 2.24 -17.28 -3.34
N ASN A 108 1.20 -16.53 -3.73
CA ASN A 108 0.58 -16.65 -5.03
C ASN A 108 0.64 -15.33 -5.79
N GLU A 109 0.84 -15.43 -7.10
CA GLU A 109 0.73 -14.29 -8.02
C GLU A 109 -0.71 -13.75 -8.08
N GLY A 110 -0.81 -12.52 -8.56
CA GLY A 110 -2.08 -11.87 -8.89
C GLY A 110 -2.16 -10.43 -8.42
N PHE A 111 -3.38 -9.91 -8.45
CA PHE A 111 -3.70 -8.57 -7.97
C PHE A 111 -4.33 -8.65 -6.58
N TYR A 112 -3.88 -7.76 -5.70
CA TYR A 112 -4.37 -7.65 -4.34
C TYR A 112 -4.76 -6.21 -4.07
N VAL A 113 -5.86 -6.02 -3.34
CA VAL A 113 -6.21 -4.73 -2.73
C VAL A 113 -5.42 -4.58 -1.43
N TYR A 114 -4.88 -3.38 -1.25
CA TYR A 114 -4.13 -2.92 -0.10
C TYR A 114 -4.79 -1.68 0.48
N SER A 115 -4.98 -1.65 1.79
CA SER A 115 -5.33 -0.44 2.54
C SER A 115 -4.80 -0.52 3.97
N ILE A 116 -4.82 0.61 4.66
CA ILE A 116 -4.54 0.70 6.09
C ILE A 116 -5.85 0.97 6.82
N GLU A 117 -6.11 0.20 7.87
CA GLU A 117 -7.17 0.44 8.85
C GLU A 117 -6.54 0.92 10.17
N VAL A 118 -7.07 2.00 10.72
CA VAL A 118 -6.70 2.53 12.04
C VAL A 118 -7.92 2.43 12.94
N ASP A 119 -7.77 1.71 14.05
CA ASP A 119 -8.75 1.68 15.13
C ASP A 119 -8.45 2.82 16.10
N THR A 120 -9.43 3.71 16.30
CA THR A 120 -9.30 4.88 17.17
C THR A 120 -9.76 4.61 18.60
N GLY A 121 -10.27 3.40 18.89
CA GLY A 121 -10.96 3.04 20.13
C GLY A 121 -12.39 3.56 20.23
N HIS A 122 -12.80 4.43 19.30
CA HIS A 122 -14.17 4.91 19.18
C HIS A 122 -14.80 4.55 17.83
N GLY A 123 -13.98 4.23 16.84
CA GLY A 123 -14.39 3.82 15.51
C GLY A 123 -13.17 3.49 14.64
N LYS A 124 -13.37 3.45 13.33
CA LYS A 124 -12.31 3.07 12.38
C LYS A 124 -12.12 4.11 11.29
N LEU A 125 -10.86 4.37 10.97
CA LEU A 125 -10.45 5.15 9.81
C LEU A 125 -9.78 4.22 8.80
N SER A 126 -10.03 4.44 7.51
CA SER A 126 -9.43 3.65 6.44
C SER A 126 -8.73 4.55 5.43
N SER A 127 -7.56 4.13 4.96
CA SER A 127 -6.93 4.74 3.79
C SER A 127 -7.70 4.40 2.52
N TYR A 128 -7.45 5.14 1.45
CA TYR A 128 -7.85 4.72 0.11
C TYR A 128 -7.27 3.35 -0.23
N GLU A 129 -8.05 2.56 -0.95
CA GLU A 129 -7.62 1.29 -1.50
C GLU A 129 -6.63 1.50 -2.65
N GLN A 130 -5.60 0.66 -2.67
CA GLN A 130 -4.55 0.66 -3.69
C GLN A 130 -4.35 -0.78 -4.19
N THR A 131 -3.82 -0.94 -5.40
CA THR A 131 -3.57 -2.26 -5.97
C THR A 131 -2.10 -2.63 -5.85
N ILE A 132 -1.83 -3.83 -5.32
CA ILE A 132 -0.53 -4.49 -5.40
C ILE A 132 -0.60 -5.52 -6.52
N MET A 133 0.36 -5.48 -7.43
CA MET A 133 0.59 -6.53 -8.42
C MET A 133 1.75 -7.41 -7.94
N VAL A 134 1.47 -8.70 -7.78
CA VAL A 134 2.43 -9.71 -7.33
C VAL A 134 2.79 -10.63 -8.49
N SER A 135 4.08 -10.69 -8.81
CA SER A 135 4.65 -11.53 -9.88
C SER A 135 5.54 -12.65 -9.33
N SER A 136 5.81 -13.68 -10.12
CA SER A 136 6.91 -14.60 -9.81
C SER A 136 8.24 -13.88 -9.85
N GLN A 137 9.16 -14.34 -9.01
CA GLN A 137 10.55 -13.95 -9.13
C GLN A 137 11.11 -14.45 -10.46
N GLN A 138 11.52 -13.52 -11.33
CA GLN A 138 12.22 -13.88 -12.56
C GLN A 138 13.60 -14.45 -12.22
N GLU A 139 13.88 -15.68 -12.65
CA GLU A 139 15.25 -16.17 -12.67
C GLU A 139 16.04 -15.35 -13.69
N ILE A 140 17.03 -14.59 -13.22
CA ILE A 140 18.07 -14.08 -14.10
C ILE A 140 18.84 -15.31 -14.55
N VAL A 141 18.48 -15.85 -15.72
CA VAL A 141 19.39 -16.71 -16.46
C VAL A 141 20.62 -15.84 -16.70
N LYS A 142 21.69 -16.09 -15.93
CA LYS A 142 23.02 -15.67 -16.35
C LYS A 142 23.23 -16.37 -17.68
N GLY A 143 22.88 -15.68 -18.77
CA GLY A 143 23.27 -16.10 -20.10
C GLY A 143 24.77 -16.37 -19.99
N ALA A 144 25.16 -17.60 -20.29
CA ALA A 144 26.56 -17.91 -20.48
C ALA A 144 27.03 -17.08 -21.68
N GLU A 145 27.40 -15.83 -21.45
CA GLU A 145 28.14 -14.99 -22.39
C GLU A 145 29.60 -15.43 -22.44
N GLU A 146 29.83 -16.73 -22.62
CA GLU A 146 31.09 -17.25 -23.14
C GLU A 146 30.73 -18.44 -24.04
N ASN A 147 30.71 -18.18 -25.36
CA ASN A 147 30.81 -19.15 -26.48
C ASN A 147 29.70 -19.23 -27.53
N MET A 148 28.72 -18.31 -27.62
CA MET A 148 27.76 -18.33 -28.75
C MET A 148 28.08 -17.39 -29.92
N LEU A 149 29.27 -16.78 -29.97
CA LEU A 149 29.73 -15.97 -31.12
C LEU A 149 30.96 -16.52 -31.86
N SER A 150 31.40 -17.74 -31.53
CA SER A 150 32.60 -18.36 -32.14
C SER A 150 32.29 -19.19 -33.40
N GLY A 151 31.08 -19.09 -33.97
CA GLY A 151 30.62 -19.96 -35.08
C GLY A 151 30.54 -19.32 -36.46
N LEU A 152 30.53 -17.98 -36.56
CA LEU A 152 30.49 -17.29 -37.85
C LEU A 152 31.90 -16.84 -38.22
N GLY A 153 32.62 -17.75 -38.87
CA GLY A 153 34.01 -17.57 -39.26
C GLY A 153 34.24 -16.24 -39.99
N LEU A 154 35.25 -15.50 -39.54
CA LEU A 154 35.82 -14.33 -40.25
C LEU A 154 36.62 -14.73 -41.51
N LEU A 155 36.81 -16.03 -41.75
CA LEU A 155 37.54 -16.57 -42.90
C LEU A 155 36.92 -16.25 -44.28
N PRO A 156 35.59 -16.28 -44.52
CA PRO A 156 35.01 -16.01 -45.84
C PRO A 156 35.19 -14.55 -46.29
N ILE A 157 35.23 -13.61 -45.33
CA ILE A 157 35.34 -12.18 -45.63
C ILE A 157 36.75 -11.84 -46.14
N LEU A 158 37.78 -12.46 -45.57
CA LEU A 158 39.17 -12.30 -46.02
C LEU A 158 39.41 -12.86 -47.43
N PHE A 159 38.77 -13.98 -47.81
CA PHE A 159 38.86 -14.52 -49.17
C PHE A 159 38.19 -13.61 -50.22
N MET A 160 37.10 -12.93 -49.86
CA MET A 160 36.39 -12.05 -50.79
C MET A 160 37.19 -10.78 -51.13
N ILE A 161 37.96 -10.24 -50.17
CA ILE A 161 38.79 -9.04 -50.38
C ILE A 161 40.02 -9.35 -51.26
N CYS A 162 40.66 -10.52 -51.08
CA CYS A 162 41.81 -10.93 -51.91
C CYS A 162 41.44 -11.11 -53.40
N PHE A 163 40.25 -11.63 -53.69
CA PHE A 163 39.81 -11.80 -55.09
C PHE A 163 39.56 -10.47 -55.81
N ILE A 164 39.08 -9.44 -55.11
CA ILE A 164 38.83 -8.12 -55.69
C ILE A 164 40.15 -7.38 -55.97
N ALA A 165 41.16 -7.56 -55.11
CA ALA A 165 42.48 -6.97 -55.30
C ALA A 165 43.26 -7.57 -56.48
N LEU A 166 43.16 -8.89 -56.71
CA LEU A 166 43.82 -9.55 -57.84
C LEU A 166 43.21 -9.15 -59.19
N ARG A 167 41.90 -8.88 -59.25
CA ARG A 167 41.20 -8.55 -60.50
C ARG A 167 41.46 -7.14 -61.02
N ARG A 168 42.07 -6.25 -60.21
CA ARG A 168 42.43 -4.88 -60.61
C ARG A 168 43.88 -4.71 -61.06
N ARG A 169 44.67 -5.79 -61.07
CA ARG A 169 46.08 -5.78 -61.51
C ARG A 169 46.41 -6.75 -62.66
N GLY A 170 45.39 -7.27 -63.36
CA GLY A 170 45.53 -8.04 -64.60
C GLY A 170 45.00 -7.26 -65.80
#